data_AF-Q99888-F1
#
_entry.id   AF-Q99888-F1
#
_cell.length_a   1.000
_cell.length_b   1.000
_cell.length_c   1.000
_cell.angle_alpha   90.00
_cell.angle_beta   90.00
_cell.angle_gamma   90.00
#
_symmetry.space_group_name_H-M   'P 1'
#
loop_
_entity.id
_entity.type
_entity.pdbx_description
1 polymer ?
#
loop_
_entity_poly.entity_id
_entity_poly.type
_entity_poly.pdbx_seq_one_letter_code
_entity_poly.pdbx_strand_id
1 'polypeptide(L)' 'LQNKTKLTVLEGDILDQSCLKRACQDISVVIHTASIIDIFDVTHRESIMNFNVK' A
#
# COMPACT_ATOMS: atom_id res chain seq x y z
N LEU A 1 9.39 -11.29 -29.27
CA LEU A 1 9.42 -10.33 -28.14
C LEU A 1 9.00 -11.06 -26.86
N GLN A 2 9.95 -11.66 -26.12
CA GLN A 2 9.65 -12.65 -25.06
C GLN A 2 10.05 -12.21 -23.63
N ASN A 3 10.29 -10.92 -23.37
CA ASN A 3 10.65 -10.40 -22.04
C ASN A 3 9.74 -9.23 -21.63
N LYS A 4 8.45 -9.49 -21.40
CA LYS A 4 7.58 -8.51 -20.73
C LYS A 4 7.21 -9.04 -19.36
N THR A 5 7.57 -8.29 -18.32
CA THR A 5 7.12 -8.54 -16.95
C THR A 5 5.59 -8.51 -16.92
N LYS A 6 4.97 -9.55 -16.37
CA LYS A 6 3.53 -9.56 -16.14
C LYS A 6 3.20 -8.49 -15.09
N LEU A 7 2.41 -7.50 -15.49
CA LEU A 7 1.90 -6.44 -14.62
C LEU A 7 0.41 -6.67 -14.38
N THR A 8 -0.01 -6.60 -13.12
CA THR A 8 -1.41 -6.60 -12.71
C THR A 8 -1.64 -5.38 -11.83
N VAL A 9 -2.67 -4.59 -12.16
CA VAL A 9 -3.03 -3.37 -11.42
C VAL A 9 -4.35 -3.63 -10.73
N LEU A 10 -4.43 -3.27 -9.45
CA LEU A 10 -5.62 -3.38 -8.62
C LEU A 10 -5.91 -2.01 -8.01
N GLU A 11 -7.16 -1.57 -8.08
CA GLU A 11 -7.64 -0.40 -7.34
C GLU A 11 -7.91 -0.79 -5.88
N GLY A 12 -7.55 0.08 -4.96
CA GLY A 12 -7.80 -0.11 -3.53
C GLY A 12 -7.12 0.93 -2.65
N ASP A 13 -7.44 0.87 -1.36
CA ASP A 13 -6.83 1.63 -0.28
C ASP A 13 -6.07 0.66 0.64
N ILE A 14 -4.89 1.06 1.11
CA ILE A 14 -4.10 0.26 2.05
C ILE A 14 -4.81 0.11 3.40
N LEU A 15 -5.66 1.06 3.78
CA LEU A 15 -6.45 0.99 5.01
C LEU A 15 -7.63 0.00 4.89
N ASP A 16 -8.01 -0.40 3.68
CA ASP A 16 -9.05 -1.40 3.46
C ASP A 16 -8.45 -2.82 3.51
N GLN A 17 -8.73 -3.51 4.60
CA GLN A 17 -8.29 -4.88 4.83
C GLN A 17 -8.75 -5.86 3.74
N SER A 18 -9.91 -5.65 3.12
CA SER A 18 -10.40 -6.52 2.06
C SER A 18 -9.58 -6.35 0.77
N CYS A 19 -9.18 -5.11 0.45
CA CYS A 19 -8.29 -4.81 -0.65
C CYS A 19 -6.91 -5.44 -0.43
N LEU A 20 -6.36 -5.31 0.78
CA LEU A 20 -5.09 -5.93 1.15
C LEU A 20 -5.11 -7.45 1.03
N LYS A 21 -6.14 -8.10 1.58
CA LYS A 21 -6.27 -9.57 1.49
C LYS A 21 -6.26 -10.03 0.05
N ARG A 22 -6.98 -9.34 -0.85
CA ARG A 22 -7.00 -9.65 -2.28
C ARG A 22 -5.65 -9.38 -2.96
N ALA A 23 -5.00 -8.26 -2.66
CA ALA A 23 -3.74 -7.88 -3.30
C ALA A 23 -2.55 -8.74 -2.84
N CYS A 24 -2.57 -9.22 -1.60
CA CYS A 24 -1.49 -10.00 -0.99
C CYS A 24 -1.73 -11.51 -1.02
N GLN A 25 -2.87 -11.97 -1.54
CA GLN A 25 -3.15 -13.40 -1.68
C GLN A 25 -2.13 -14.04 -2.64
N ASP A 26 -1.51 -15.14 -2.21
CA ASP A 26 -0.51 -15.91 -2.95
C ASP A 26 0.75 -15.11 -3.37
N ILE A 27 1.05 -13.99 -2.67
CA ILE A 27 2.24 -13.16 -2.92
C ILE A 27 3.41 -13.63 -2.05
N SER A 28 4.60 -13.78 -2.65
CA SER A 28 5.82 -14.18 -1.94
C SER A 28 6.53 -13.02 -1.22
N VAL A 29 6.48 -11.81 -1.79
CA VAL A 29 7.16 -10.61 -1.26
C VAL A 29 6.26 -9.40 -1.44
N VAL A 30 6.08 -8.62 -0.37
CA VAL A 30 5.39 -7.33 -0.39
C VAL A 30 6.41 -6.23 -0.22
N ILE A 31 6.41 -5.27 -1.15
CA ILE A 31 7.17 -4.02 -1.04
C ILE A 31 6.17 -2.92 -0.75
N HIS A 32 6.12 -2.46 0.50
CA HIS A 32 5.20 -1.42 0.94
C HIS A 32 5.83 -0.04 0.77
N THR A 33 5.36 0.73 -0.22
CA THR A 33 5.86 2.09 -0.51
C THR A 33 4.86 3.18 -0.18
N ALA A 34 3.60 2.83 0.08
CA ALA A 34 2.59 3.80 0.48
C ALA A 34 2.96 4.35 1.87
N SER A 35 3.09 5.67 1.99
CA SER A 35 3.37 6.34 3.26
C SER A 35 2.86 7.77 3.20
N ILE A 36 2.33 8.27 4.33
CA ILE A 36 2.19 9.70 4.55
C ILE A 36 3.57 10.22 4.99
N ILE A 37 4.08 11.21 4.26
CA ILE A 37 5.28 11.98 4.63
C ILE A 37 4.81 13.40 4.87
N ASP A 38 4.69 13.77 6.15
CA ASP A 38 4.24 15.10 6.53
C ASP A 38 5.39 15.92 7.11
N ILE A 39 5.85 16.89 6.34
CA ILE A 39 6.97 17.77 6.70
C ILE A 39 6.47 19.02 7.43
N PHE A 40 5.19 19.38 7.25
CA PHE A 40 4.61 20.62 7.76
C PHE A 40 3.78 20.41 9.03
N ASP A 41 3.67 19.16 9.50
CA ASP A 41 2.89 18.78 10.69
C ASP A 41 1.42 19.24 10.60
N VAL A 42 0.87 19.22 9.39
CA VAL A 42 -0.52 19.63 9.11
C VAL A 42 -1.50 18.47 9.23
N THR A 43 -0.99 17.24 9.18
CA THR A 43 -1.76 16.01 9.23
C THR A 43 -1.84 15.53 10.67
N HIS A 44 -3.04 15.15 11.11
CA HIS A 44 -3.21 14.56 12.43
C HIS A 44 -2.30 13.34 12.61
N ARG A 45 -1.54 13.33 13.71
CA ARG A 45 -0.66 12.22 14.09
C ARG A 45 -1.35 10.85 14.00
N GLU A 46 -2.62 10.78 14.39
CA GLU A 46 -3.40 9.54 14.30
C GLU A 46 -3.53 9.04 12.87
N SER A 47 -3.78 9.91 11.89
CA SER A 47 -3.84 9.53 10.47
C SER A 47 -2.51 8.99 9.97
N ILE A 48 -1.40 9.62 10.35
CA ILE A 48 -0.05 9.14 10.01
C ILE A 48 0.21 7.75 10.62
N MET A 49 -0.14 7.56 11.90
CA MET A 49 0.04 6.28 12.58
C MET A 49 -0.85 5.17 12.01
N ASN A 50 -2.10 5.51 11.67
CA ASN A 50 -3.03 4.56 11.08
C ASN A 50 -2.63 4.16 9.66
N PHE A 51 -1.93 5.02 8.90
CA PHE A 51 -1.52 4.73 7.53
C PHE A 51 -0.15 4.04 7.43
N ASN A 52 0.85 4.50 8.19
CA ASN A 52 2.23 4.03 8.04
C ASN A 52 2.60 2.83 8.94
N VAL A 53 1.82 2.57 9.99
CA VAL A 53 2.22 1.65 11.07
C VAL A 53 1.18 0.57 11.37
N LYS A 54 -0.08 0.95 11.55
CA LYS A 54 -1.16 0.04 11.96
C LYS A 54 -1.85 -0.58 10.76
#